data_AF-A0A1F3BEP7-F1
#
_entry.id   AF-A0A1F3BEP7-F1
#
_cell.length_a   1.000
_cell.length_b   1.000
_cell.length_c   1.000
_cell.angle_alpha   90.00
_cell.angle_beta   90.00
_cell.angle_gamma   90.00
#
_symmetry.space_group_name_H-M   'P 1'
#
loop_
_entity.id
_entity.type
_entity.pdbx_description
1 polymer ?
#
loop_
_entity_poly.entity_id
_entity_poly.type
_entity_poly.pdbx_seq_one_letter_code
_entity_poly.pdbx_strand_id
1 'polypeptide(L)'
;MGREEIVRVIRHPIEHRIWHWVFFATIGLLVLTGLDMYLTYSVFGYSIYGGFSQARSWHMIFAMLAAFWAYPIFLYIYGVTGELKELIPFTSDLAFFGHMARNFLGLSTYYPEHSTYDVRGKKYYRKYNPGQKLVYGGILFFLLLQGLTGFSMFWPDKFGFVASILGGVVNVRALHLALMYVVLGLVTMHVYMAVIPPNWVSLKSMFIGRALERVHASPWGYVSIPTRVETYEPTKAEVPQVEIPEEPARQRIIPHIENLDQAIKVEEDVESAYHGVIEENISYWWALEEDVIDSYNNMMKKTDDEKTKSTLSRIIEDSRNHIEALESMRESFRKMLADEDRHAKMLKALSRE
;
A
#
# COMPACT_ATOMS: atom_id res chain seq x y z
N MET A 1 -27.28 6.04 -1.08
CA MET A 1 -26.28 4.99 -0.81
C MET A 1 -25.95 5.03 0.67
N GLY A 2 -26.01 3.90 1.37
CA GLY A 2 -25.69 3.86 2.81
C GLY A 2 -24.23 4.27 3.02
N ARG A 3 -23.95 5.02 4.09
CA ARG A 3 -22.57 5.39 4.46
C ARG A 3 -21.72 4.13 4.50
N GLU A 4 -20.58 4.12 3.80
CA GLU A 4 -19.60 3.05 3.94
C GLU A 4 -19.09 3.08 5.39
N GLU A 5 -19.43 2.04 6.16
CA GLU A 5 -18.96 1.93 7.53
C GLU A 5 -17.49 1.52 7.52
N ILE A 6 -16.66 2.29 8.21
CA ILE A 6 -15.20 2.08 8.30
C ILE A 6 -14.86 1.66 9.71
N VAL A 7 -14.07 0.59 9.85
CA VAL A 7 -13.62 0.06 11.13
C VAL A 7 -12.09 0.01 11.20
N ARG A 8 -11.53 0.30 12.37
CA ARG A 8 -10.10 0.14 12.62
C ARG A 8 -9.81 -1.29 13.08
N VAL A 9 -8.94 -2.00 12.36
CA VAL A 9 -8.60 -3.40 12.65
C VAL A 9 -7.10 -3.64 12.62
N ILE A 10 -6.65 -4.71 13.27
CA ILE A 10 -5.27 -5.20 13.17
C ILE A 10 -5.19 -6.06 11.90
N ARG A 11 -4.71 -5.46 10.80
CA ARG A 11 -4.55 -6.16 9.50
C ARG A 11 -3.32 -7.06 9.49
N HIS A 12 -2.22 -6.57 10.05
CA HIS A 12 -0.93 -7.27 10.09
C HIS A 12 -0.39 -7.28 11.53
N PRO A 13 -0.51 -8.41 12.26
CA PRO A 13 0.11 -8.59 13.57
C PRO A 13 1.64 -8.44 13.54
N ILE A 14 2.28 -8.22 14.69
CA ILE A 14 3.71 -7.87 14.75
C ILE A 14 4.62 -8.97 14.21
N GLU A 15 4.28 -10.23 14.49
CA GLU A 15 5.00 -11.41 14.01
C GLU A 15 5.04 -11.50 12.48
N HIS A 16 3.92 -11.14 11.81
CA HIS A 16 3.85 -11.10 10.34
C HIS A 16 4.73 -9.98 9.77
N ARG A 17 4.74 -8.81 10.43
CA ARG A 17 5.52 -7.65 9.97
C ARG A 17 7.01 -7.90 10.11
N ILE A 18 7.46 -8.41 11.26
CA ILE A 18 8.87 -8.75 11.49
C ILE A 18 9.32 -9.79 10.47
N TRP A 19 8.56 -10.89 10.34
CA TRP A 19 8.86 -11.93 9.36
C TRP A 19 8.95 -11.36 7.94
N HIS A 20 7.97 -10.55 7.53
CA HIS A 20 7.92 -9.97 6.19
C HIS A 20 9.15 -9.11 5.89
N TRP A 21 9.52 -8.17 6.77
CA TRP A 21 10.63 -7.27 6.50
C TRP A 21 11.99 -7.97 6.52
N VAL A 22 12.19 -8.93 7.43
CA VAL A 22 13.41 -9.75 7.42
C VAL A 22 13.47 -10.63 6.17
N PHE A 23 12.34 -11.22 5.77
CA PHE A 23 12.26 -12.02 4.57
C PHE A 23 12.54 -11.19 3.31
N PHE A 24 11.90 -10.02 3.18
CA PHE A 24 12.12 -9.08 2.07
C PHE A 24 13.60 -8.70 1.96
N ALA A 25 14.25 -8.32 3.06
CA ALA A 25 15.68 -8.01 3.08
C ALA A 25 16.54 -9.22 2.68
N THR A 26 16.21 -10.41 3.17
CA THR A 26 16.92 -11.66 2.84
C THR A 26 16.84 -11.97 1.34
N ILE A 27 15.64 -11.87 0.75
CA ILE A 27 15.46 -12.10 -0.68
C ILE A 27 16.16 -11.03 -1.52
N GLY A 28 16.11 -9.76 -1.10
CA GLY A 28 16.86 -8.68 -1.75
C GLY A 28 18.36 -8.97 -1.77
N LEU A 29 18.94 -9.39 -0.64
CA LEU A 29 20.36 -9.72 -0.54
C LEU A 29 20.74 -10.98 -1.34
N LEU A 30 19.85 -11.97 -1.45
CA LEU A 30 20.03 -13.12 -2.34
C LEU A 30 20.10 -12.69 -3.81
N VAL A 31 19.19 -11.83 -4.24
CA VAL A 31 19.20 -11.30 -5.62
C VAL A 31 20.47 -10.52 -5.88
N LEU A 32 20.84 -9.60 -4.98
CA LEU A 32 22.03 -8.75 -5.16
C LEU A 32 23.32 -9.57 -5.21
N THR A 33 23.49 -10.54 -4.31
CA THR A 33 24.68 -11.42 -4.31
C THR A 33 24.69 -12.36 -5.52
N GLY A 34 23.54 -12.85 -5.98
CA GLY A 34 23.42 -13.65 -7.20
C GLY A 34 23.76 -12.86 -8.46
N LEU A 35 23.30 -11.61 -8.55
CA LEU A 35 23.64 -10.67 -9.62
C LEU A 35 25.13 -10.29 -9.58
N ASP A 36 25.73 -10.11 -8.41
CA ASP A 36 27.17 -9.84 -8.31
C ASP A 36 28.00 -11.00 -8.86
N MET A 37 27.62 -12.24 -8.56
CA MET A 37 28.28 -13.43 -9.09
C MET A 37 28.11 -13.59 -10.61
N TYR A 38 26.90 -13.37 -11.13
CA TYR A 38 26.59 -13.63 -12.55
C TYR A 38 26.92 -12.45 -13.47
N LEU A 39 26.55 -11.23 -13.10
CA LEU A 39 26.67 -10.04 -13.93
C LEU A 39 27.95 -9.26 -13.60
N THR A 40 28.07 -8.75 -12.38
CA THR A 40 29.18 -7.85 -12.02
C THR A 40 30.54 -8.52 -12.16
N TYR A 41 30.71 -9.70 -11.55
CA TYR A 41 31.98 -10.41 -11.58
C TYR A 41 32.22 -11.10 -12.93
N SER A 42 31.24 -11.86 -13.43
CA SER A 42 31.47 -12.69 -14.63
C SER A 42 31.38 -11.92 -15.95
N VAL A 43 30.67 -10.77 -16.00
CA VAL A 43 30.55 -9.95 -17.22
C VAL A 43 31.40 -8.69 -17.14
N PHE A 44 31.36 -7.96 -16.01
CA PHE A 44 32.04 -6.66 -15.89
C PHE A 44 33.41 -6.71 -15.20
N GLY A 45 33.81 -7.84 -14.62
CA GLY A 45 35.16 -8.05 -14.09
C GLY A 45 35.47 -7.37 -12.75
N TYR A 46 34.47 -6.85 -12.04
CA TYR A 46 34.62 -6.32 -10.68
C TYR A 46 33.54 -6.90 -9.74
N SER A 47 33.71 -6.80 -8.42
CA SER A 47 32.74 -7.32 -7.45
C SER A 47 32.44 -6.30 -6.37
N ILE A 48 31.16 -6.18 -6.02
CA ILE A 48 30.68 -5.28 -4.97
C ILE A 48 30.90 -5.91 -3.58
N TYR A 49 30.90 -7.25 -3.50
CA TYR A 49 30.97 -7.98 -2.23
C TYR A 49 32.36 -8.58 -1.93
N GLY A 50 33.43 -8.05 -2.54
CA GLY A 50 34.80 -8.46 -2.24
C GLY A 50 35.30 -9.66 -3.02
N GLY A 51 34.63 -10.04 -4.12
CA GLY A 51 35.00 -11.13 -5.02
C GLY A 51 33.96 -12.26 -5.06
N PHE A 52 34.10 -13.16 -6.05
CA PHE A 52 33.17 -14.27 -6.26
C PHE A 52 33.01 -15.16 -5.01
N SER A 53 34.11 -15.45 -4.30
CA SER A 53 34.09 -16.32 -3.12
C SER A 53 33.29 -15.70 -1.97
N GLN A 54 33.45 -14.41 -1.75
CA GLN A 54 32.76 -13.65 -0.71
C GLN A 54 31.29 -13.48 -1.06
N ALA A 55 30.96 -13.09 -2.30
CA ALA A 55 29.60 -13.01 -2.79
C ALA A 55 28.86 -14.35 -2.64
N ARG A 56 29.51 -15.47 -2.99
CA ARG A 56 28.97 -16.83 -2.80
C ARG A 56 28.73 -17.16 -1.33
N SER A 57 29.65 -16.76 -0.44
CA SER A 57 29.53 -17.02 1.00
C SER A 57 28.33 -16.28 1.59
N TRP A 58 28.17 -15.00 1.25
CA TRP A 58 26.99 -14.20 1.62
C TRP A 58 25.70 -14.80 1.06
N HIS A 59 25.71 -15.17 -0.22
CA HIS A 59 24.56 -15.80 -0.87
C HIS A 59 24.13 -17.06 -0.12
N MET A 60 25.09 -17.89 0.32
CA MET A 60 24.79 -19.10 1.07
C MET A 60 24.19 -18.80 2.45
N ILE A 61 24.72 -17.81 3.17
CA ILE A 61 24.18 -17.40 4.47
C ILE A 61 22.72 -16.97 4.34
N PHE A 62 22.40 -16.12 3.36
CA PHE A 62 21.02 -15.68 3.12
C PHE A 62 20.14 -16.81 2.60
N ALA A 63 20.68 -17.76 1.83
CA ALA A 63 19.95 -18.93 1.37
C ALA A 63 19.56 -19.84 2.56
N MET A 64 20.48 -20.06 3.50
CA MET A 64 20.20 -20.81 4.74
C MET A 64 19.17 -20.08 5.61
N LEU A 65 19.29 -18.76 5.74
CA LEU A 65 18.31 -17.95 6.48
C LEU A 65 16.92 -18.05 5.84
N ALA A 66 16.83 -17.96 4.52
CA ALA A 66 15.56 -18.12 3.79
C ALA A 66 14.97 -19.53 3.98
N ALA A 67 15.78 -20.58 3.84
CA ALA A 67 15.33 -21.97 3.86
C ALA A 67 14.97 -22.48 5.27
N PHE A 68 15.75 -22.12 6.29
CA PHE A 68 15.63 -22.72 7.62
C PHE A 68 15.02 -21.79 8.68
N TRP A 69 14.97 -20.48 8.44
CA TRP A 69 14.31 -19.53 9.32
C TRP A 69 13.05 -18.96 8.67
N ALA A 70 13.17 -18.32 7.50
CA ALA A 70 12.05 -17.60 6.92
C ALA A 70 10.92 -18.52 6.47
N TYR A 71 11.21 -19.56 5.68
CA TYR A 71 10.17 -20.46 5.17
C TYR A 71 9.45 -21.25 6.27
N PRO A 72 10.14 -21.85 7.26
CA PRO A 72 9.45 -22.56 8.34
C PRO A 72 8.63 -21.63 9.25
N ILE A 73 9.14 -20.43 9.56
CA ILE A 73 8.41 -19.45 10.37
C ILE A 73 7.16 -18.95 9.63
N PHE A 74 7.26 -18.74 8.31
CA PHE A 74 6.09 -18.46 7.48
C PHE A 74 5.02 -19.53 7.64
N LEU A 75 5.39 -20.80 7.44
CA LEU A 75 4.45 -21.92 7.53
C LEU A 75 3.84 -22.03 8.94
N TYR A 76 4.62 -21.76 9.98
CA TYR A 76 4.14 -21.75 11.36
C TYR A 76 3.12 -20.62 11.59
N ILE A 77 3.49 -19.36 11.30
CA ILE A 77 2.64 -18.19 11.51
C ILE A 77 1.33 -18.34 10.72
N TYR A 78 1.41 -18.59 9.41
CA TYR A 78 0.26 -18.68 8.52
C TYR A 78 -0.55 -19.98 8.70
N GLY A 79 0.08 -21.04 9.21
CA GLY A 79 -0.58 -22.28 9.58
C GLY A 79 -1.43 -22.12 10.85
N VAL A 80 -0.88 -21.50 11.89
CA VAL A 80 -1.58 -21.25 13.17
C VAL A 80 -2.71 -20.25 13.01
N THR A 81 -2.53 -19.19 12.20
CA THR A 81 -3.60 -18.22 11.92
C THR A 81 -4.65 -18.74 10.95
N GLY A 82 -4.40 -19.85 10.26
CA GLY A 82 -5.27 -20.39 9.21
C GLY A 82 -5.25 -19.58 7.91
N GLU A 83 -4.41 -18.55 7.82
CA GLU A 83 -4.32 -17.65 6.66
C GLU A 83 -3.64 -18.30 5.44
N LEU A 84 -3.01 -19.46 5.60
CA LEU A 84 -2.42 -20.19 4.48
C LEU A 84 -3.43 -20.47 3.36
N LYS A 85 -4.70 -20.72 3.72
CA LYS A 85 -5.79 -20.94 2.76
C LYS A 85 -6.13 -19.69 1.95
N GLU A 86 -5.85 -18.50 2.48
CA GLU A 86 -6.09 -17.23 1.79
C GLU A 86 -5.06 -16.95 0.70
N LEU A 87 -3.90 -17.63 0.73
CA LEU A 87 -2.83 -17.49 -0.25
C LEU A 87 -2.96 -18.48 -1.42
N ILE A 88 -3.76 -19.54 -1.27
CA ILE A 88 -3.93 -20.58 -2.28
C ILE A 88 -5.01 -20.13 -3.28
N PRO A 89 -4.70 -20.04 -4.59
CA PRO A 89 -5.70 -19.76 -5.61
C PRO A 89 -6.80 -20.85 -5.63
N PHE A 90 -8.07 -20.44 -5.70
CA PHE A 90 -9.21 -21.35 -5.76
C PHE A 90 -10.00 -21.18 -7.07
N THR A 91 -10.81 -22.15 -7.46
CA THR A 91 -11.62 -22.07 -8.70
C THR A 91 -12.57 -20.86 -8.72
N SER A 92 -13.03 -20.42 -7.54
CA SER A 92 -13.82 -19.20 -7.35
C SER A 92 -13.07 -17.90 -7.66
N ASP A 93 -11.75 -17.96 -7.80
CA ASP A 93 -10.91 -16.82 -8.17
C ASP A 93 -10.88 -16.61 -9.69
N LEU A 94 -11.17 -17.65 -10.50
CA LEU A 94 -11.16 -17.56 -11.96
C LEU A 94 -12.25 -16.61 -12.49
N ALA A 95 -13.44 -16.65 -11.88
CA ALA A 95 -14.51 -15.71 -12.20
C ALA A 95 -14.09 -14.26 -11.86
N PHE A 96 -13.40 -14.07 -10.73
CA PHE A 96 -12.88 -12.75 -10.34
C PHE A 96 -11.79 -12.26 -11.29
N PHE A 97 -10.90 -13.13 -11.76
CA PHE A 97 -9.94 -12.80 -12.83
C PHE A 97 -10.65 -12.31 -14.09
N GLY A 98 -11.74 -12.95 -14.48
CA GLY A 98 -12.57 -12.49 -15.61
C GLY A 98 -13.08 -11.07 -15.43
N HIS A 99 -13.55 -10.72 -14.23
CA HIS A 99 -13.98 -9.35 -13.91
C HIS A 99 -12.81 -8.36 -13.90
N MET A 100 -11.68 -8.74 -13.29
CA MET A 100 -10.46 -7.92 -13.26
C MET A 100 -9.91 -7.64 -14.66
N ALA A 101 -9.90 -8.65 -15.53
CA ALA A 101 -9.45 -8.52 -16.91
C ALA A 101 -10.38 -7.62 -17.72
N ARG A 102 -11.70 -7.78 -17.58
CA ARG A 102 -12.68 -6.89 -18.23
C ARG A 102 -12.56 -5.46 -17.75
N ASN A 103 -12.32 -5.26 -16.44
CA ASN A 103 -12.09 -3.93 -15.89
C ASN A 103 -10.80 -3.29 -16.40
N PHE A 104 -9.72 -4.05 -16.43
CA PHE A 104 -8.44 -3.60 -16.99
C PHE A 104 -8.53 -3.25 -18.49
N LEU A 105 -9.32 -4.01 -19.26
CA LEU A 105 -9.58 -3.75 -20.68
C LEU A 105 -10.62 -2.64 -20.93
N GLY A 106 -11.14 -1.99 -19.89
CA GLY A 106 -12.17 -0.96 -20.00
C GLY A 106 -13.56 -1.48 -20.41
N LEU A 107 -13.75 -2.81 -20.43
CA LEU A 107 -15.01 -3.47 -20.81
C LEU A 107 -16.04 -3.50 -19.68
N SER A 108 -15.65 -3.17 -18.45
CA SER A 108 -16.55 -3.14 -17.29
C SER A 108 -16.00 -2.24 -16.18
N THR A 109 -16.87 -1.47 -15.52
CA THR A 109 -16.52 -0.73 -14.30
C THR A 109 -16.68 -1.56 -13.02
N TYR A 110 -17.22 -2.78 -13.14
CA TYR A 110 -17.45 -3.65 -12.00
C TYR A 110 -16.14 -4.30 -11.51
N TYR A 111 -15.80 -4.04 -10.26
CA TYR A 111 -14.71 -4.70 -9.55
C TYR A 111 -15.27 -5.44 -8.34
N PRO A 112 -15.09 -6.78 -8.22
CA PRO A 112 -15.71 -7.49 -7.13
C PRO A 112 -15.09 -7.10 -5.77
N GLU A 113 -15.95 -7.06 -4.75
CA GLU A 113 -15.56 -6.73 -3.39
C GLU A 113 -14.50 -7.70 -2.86
N HIS A 114 -13.48 -7.14 -2.21
CA HIS A 114 -12.39 -7.87 -1.56
C HIS A 114 -11.79 -7.00 -0.45
N SER A 115 -10.98 -7.60 0.43
CA SER A 115 -10.32 -6.92 1.54
C SER A 115 -11.27 -6.22 2.52
N THR A 116 -12.54 -6.60 2.59
CA THR A 116 -13.50 -6.01 3.54
C THR A 116 -13.57 -6.83 4.83
N TYR A 117 -13.91 -6.17 5.94
CA TYR A 117 -13.86 -6.78 7.27
C TYR A 117 -15.25 -7.14 7.80
N ASP A 118 -15.46 -8.42 8.12
CA ASP A 118 -16.67 -8.89 8.81
C ASP A 118 -16.49 -8.71 10.32
N VAL A 119 -17.15 -7.68 10.87
CA VAL A 119 -17.09 -7.34 12.30
C VAL A 119 -17.66 -8.45 13.18
N ARG A 120 -18.70 -9.18 12.72
CA ARG A 120 -19.32 -10.27 13.48
C ARG A 120 -18.42 -11.50 13.50
N GLY A 121 -17.90 -11.86 12.33
CA GLY A 121 -17.00 -13.00 12.16
C GLY A 121 -15.56 -12.73 12.62
N LYS A 122 -15.21 -11.47 12.90
CA LYS A 122 -13.85 -10.98 13.19
C LYS A 122 -12.83 -11.46 12.17
N LYS A 123 -13.23 -11.52 10.90
CA LYS A 123 -12.45 -12.09 9.80
C LYS A 123 -12.59 -11.25 8.55
N TYR A 124 -11.63 -11.38 7.65
CA TYR A 124 -11.73 -10.74 6.34
C TYR A 124 -12.63 -11.54 5.40
N TYR A 125 -13.42 -10.83 4.61
CA TYR A 125 -14.03 -11.37 3.41
C TYR A 125 -13.03 -11.23 2.26
N ARG A 126 -12.50 -12.36 1.78
CA ARG A 126 -11.46 -12.43 0.74
C ARG A 126 -10.32 -11.43 1.02
N LYS A 127 -9.47 -11.75 2.02
CA LYS A 127 -8.39 -10.84 2.50
C LYS A 127 -7.48 -10.37 1.38
N TYR A 128 -7.29 -11.23 0.38
CA TYR A 128 -6.50 -10.96 -0.82
C TYR A 128 -7.32 -11.15 -2.09
N ASN A 129 -7.14 -10.24 -3.04
CA ASN A 129 -7.63 -10.44 -4.39
C ASN A 129 -6.80 -11.54 -5.11
N PRO A 130 -7.31 -12.14 -6.18
CA PRO A 130 -6.61 -13.21 -6.89
C PRO A 130 -5.23 -12.81 -7.43
N GLY A 131 -5.05 -11.56 -7.86
CA GLY A 131 -3.75 -11.06 -8.32
C GLY A 131 -2.72 -11.07 -7.19
N GLN A 132 -3.11 -10.61 -6.00
CA GLN A 132 -2.29 -10.69 -4.78
C GLN A 132 -1.96 -12.14 -4.43
N LYS A 133 -2.93 -13.06 -4.49
CA LYS A 133 -2.65 -14.50 -4.26
C LYS A 133 -1.62 -15.06 -5.22
N LEU A 134 -1.71 -14.74 -6.52
CA LEU A 134 -0.73 -15.19 -7.51
C LEU A 134 0.66 -14.62 -7.24
N VAL A 135 0.77 -13.35 -6.88
CA VAL A 135 2.06 -12.73 -6.56
C VAL A 135 2.65 -13.35 -5.30
N TYR A 136 1.88 -13.44 -4.21
CA TYR A 136 2.38 -13.95 -2.92
C TYR A 136 2.69 -15.44 -2.99
N GLY A 137 1.75 -16.24 -3.51
CA GLY A 137 1.94 -17.67 -3.73
C GLY A 137 3.04 -17.95 -4.75
N GLY A 138 3.13 -17.15 -5.81
CA GLY A 138 4.17 -17.23 -6.83
C GLY A 138 5.56 -17.00 -6.26
N ILE A 139 5.76 -15.95 -5.46
CA ILE A 139 7.05 -15.67 -4.80
C ILE A 139 7.48 -16.89 -3.96
N LEU A 140 6.59 -17.43 -3.13
CA LEU A 140 6.89 -18.58 -2.28
C LEU A 140 7.17 -19.86 -3.08
N PHE A 141 6.42 -20.09 -4.16
CA PHE A 141 6.58 -21.25 -5.02
C PHE A 141 7.90 -21.19 -5.81
N PHE A 142 8.20 -20.08 -6.47
CA PHE A 142 9.42 -19.94 -7.25
C PHE A 142 10.66 -19.89 -6.36
N LEU A 143 10.57 -19.33 -5.14
CA LEU A 143 11.66 -19.43 -4.16
C LEU A 143 11.91 -20.87 -3.69
N LEU A 144 10.87 -21.71 -3.60
CA LEU A 144 11.06 -23.14 -3.30
C LEU A 144 11.84 -23.84 -4.43
N LEU A 145 11.49 -23.57 -5.70
CA LEU A 145 12.22 -24.09 -6.86
C LEU A 145 13.66 -23.55 -6.91
N GLN A 146 13.85 -22.28 -6.56
CA GLN A 146 15.17 -21.65 -6.47
C GLN A 146 16.00 -22.28 -5.36
N GLY A 147 15.40 -22.58 -4.20
CA GLY A 147 16.02 -23.34 -3.13
C GLY A 147 16.44 -24.74 -3.58
N LEU A 148 15.57 -25.46 -4.31
CA LEU A 148 15.85 -26.81 -4.80
C LEU A 148 17.03 -26.83 -5.79
N THR A 149 17.04 -25.91 -6.75
CA THR A 149 18.15 -25.75 -7.70
C THR A 149 19.44 -25.27 -7.01
N GLY A 150 19.33 -24.39 -6.01
CA GLY A 150 20.45 -23.94 -5.18
C GLY A 150 21.07 -25.08 -4.37
N PHE A 151 20.25 -25.87 -3.67
CA PHE A 151 20.70 -27.04 -2.93
C PHE A 151 21.30 -28.12 -3.83
N SER A 152 20.79 -28.29 -5.05
CA SER A 152 21.41 -29.19 -6.05
C SER A 152 22.86 -28.79 -6.36
N MET A 153 23.15 -27.49 -6.45
CA MET A 153 24.50 -26.99 -6.69
C MET A 153 25.37 -26.98 -5.43
N PHE A 154 24.78 -26.84 -4.23
CA PHE A 154 25.50 -26.76 -2.96
C PHE A 154 25.79 -28.13 -2.33
N TRP A 155 24.82 -29.05 -2.37
CA TRP A 155 24.89 -30.42 -1.88
C TRP A 155 24.50 -31.45 -2.95
N PRO A 156 25.38 -31.67 -3.96
CA PRO A 156 25.11 -32.62 -5.03
C PRO A 156 24.84 -34.04 -4.54
N ASP A 157 25.46 -34.46 -3.43
CA ASP A 157 25.27 -35.81 -2.88
C ASP A 157 23.83 -36.08 -2.40
N LYS A 158 23.09 -35.02 -2.01
CA LYS A 158 21.71 -35.12 -1.52
C LYS A 158 20.69 -34.68 -2.58
N PHE A 159 21.04 -33.68 -3.39
CA PHE A 159 20.13 -33.04 -4.34
C PHE A 159 20.57 -33.20 -5.81
N GLY A 160 21.49 -34.13 -6.09
CA GLY A 160 21.99 -34.42 -7.44
C GLY A 160 20.91 -34.91 -8.41
N PHE A 161 19.81 -35.48 -7.89
CA PHE A 161 18.67 -35.90 -8.71
C PHE A 161 18.08 -34.75 -9.55
N VAL A 162 18.13 -33.50 -9.05
CA VAL A 162 17.66 -32.32 -9.78
C VAL A 162 18.50 -32.11 -11.06
N ALA A 163 19.82 -32.28 -10.95
CA ALA A 163 20.71 -32.23 -12.11
C ALA A 163 20.45 -33.40 -13.05
N SER A 164 20.16 -34.60 -12.54
CA SER A 164 19.82 -35.76 -13.39
C SER A 164 18.54 -35.53 -14.19
N ILE A 165 17.49 -34.96 -13.58
CA ILE A 165 16.23 -34.64 -14.26
C ILE A 165 16.44 -33.57 -15.34
N LEU A 166 17.23 -32.53 -15.03
CA LEU A 166 17.44 -31.39 -15.92
C LEU A 166 18.53 -31.63 -16.98
N GLY A 167 19.20 -32.78 -16.98
CA GLY A 167 20.25 -33.09 -17.96
C GLY A 167 21.62 -32.47 -17.67
N GLY A 168 21.89 -32.13 -16.40
CA GLY A 168 23.20 -31.72 -15.91
C GLY A 168 23.20 -30.39 -15.14
N VAL A 169 24.32 -30.13 -14.46
CA VAL A 169 24.51 -28.95 -13.59
C VAL A 169 24.46 -27.63 -14.37
N VAL A 170 24.82 -27.63 -15.65
CA VAL A 170 24.72 -26.44 -16.53
C VAL A 170 23.26 -26.00 -16.65
N ASN A 171 22.35 -26.94 -16.88
CA ASN A 171 20.91 -26.64 -16.97
C ASN A 171 20.33 -26.23 -15.61
N VAL A 172 20.82 -26.80 -14.50
CA VAL A 172 20.46 -26.34 -13.14
C VAL A 172 20.83 -24.88 -12.93
N ARG A 173 22.03 -24.46 -13.33
CA ARG A 173 22.48 -23.06 -13.24
C ARG A 173 21.62 -22.12 -14.08
N ALA A 174 21.35 -22.50 -15.33
CA ALA A 174 20.51 -21.73 -16.22
C ALA A 174 19.08 -21.57 -15.67
N LEU A 175 18.49 -22.64 -15.15
CA LEU A 175 17.17 -22.59 -14.52
C LEU A 175 17.19 -21.75 -13.24
N HIS A 176 18.21 -21.90 -12.38
CA HIS A 176 18.33 -21.11 -11.16
C HIS A 176 18.40 -19.61 -11.45
N LEU A 177 19.14 -19.21 -12.50
CA LEU A 177 19.19 -17.84 -12.98
C LEU A 177 17.85 -17.36 -13.53
N ALA A 178 17.17 -18.17 -14.35
CA ALA A 178 15.85 -17.83 -14.89
C ALA A 178 14.81 -17.63 -13.76
N LEU A 179 14.81 -18.52 -12.76
CA LEU A 179 13.96 -18.43 -11.57
C LEU A 179 14.24 -17.14 -10.78
N MET A 180 15.51 -16.74 -10.64
CA MET A 180 15.86 -15.48 -9.97
C MET A 180 15.21 -14.28 -10.67
N TYR A 181 15.23 -14.22 -12.01
CA TYR A 181 14.56 -13.14 -12.76
C TYR A 181 13.03 -13.17 -12.61
N VAL A 182 12.42 -14.36 -12.55
CA VAL A 182 10.98 -14.50 -12.25
C VAL A 182 10.67 -13.96 -10.85
N VAL A 183 11.45 -14.34 -9.83
CA VAL A 183 11.29 -13.84 -8.46
C VAL A 183 11.50 -12.33 -8.40
N LEU A 184 12.54 -11.80 -9.04
CA LEU A 184 12.80 -10.36 -9.13
C LEU A 184 11.62 -9.61 -9.76
N GLY A 185 11.06 -10.13 -10.85
CA GLY A 185 9.87 -9.57 -11.49
C GLY A 185 8.65 -9.56 -10.56
N LEU A 186 8.38 -10.67 -9.86
CA LEU A 186 7.28 -10.76 -8.90
C LEU A 186 7.45 -9.83 -7.70
N VAL A 187 8.66 -9.72 -7.14
CA VAL A 187 8.96 -8.79 -6.04
C VAL A 187 8.83 -7.34 -6.51
N THR A 188 9.32 -7.02 -7.70
CA THR A 188 9.16 -5.67 -8.29
C THR A 188 7.68 -5.32 -8.46
N MET A 189 6.89 -6.23 -9.04
CA MET A 189 5.44 -6.06 -9.19
C MET A 189 4.75 -5.92 -7.82
N HIS A 190 5.16 -6.71 -6.83
CA HIS A 190 4.63 -6.62 -5.47
C HIS A 190 4.86 -5.25 -4.85
N VAL A 191 6.10 -4.74 -4.92
CA VAL A 191 6.47 -3.42 -4.38
C VAL A 191 5.73 -2.33 -5.12
N TYR A 192 5.67 -2.38 -6.47
CA TYR A 192 4.90 -1.44 -7.28
C TYR A 192 3.44 -1.38 -6.83
N MET A 193 2.78 -2.54 -6.72
CA MET A 193 1.39 -2.60 -6.25
C MET A 193 1.23 -2.12 -4.81
N ALA A 194 2.25 -2.17 -3.96
CA ALA A 194 2.16 -1.67 -2.60
C ALA A 194 2.23 -0.13 -2.53
N VAL A 195 2.99 0.52 -3.42
CA VAL A 195 3.24 1.97 -3.39
C VAL A 195 2.21 2.81 -4.14
N ILE A 196 1.31 2.20 -4.93
CA ILE A 196 0.23 2.95 -5.58
C ILE A 196 -0.78 3.52 -4.55
N PRO A 197 -1.36 4.71 -4.77
CA PRO A 197 -2.23 5.38 -3.80
C PRO A 197 -3.38 4.53 -3.22
N PRO A 198 -4.10 3.71 -4.02
CA PRO A 198 -5.18 2.86 -3.50
C PRO A 198 -4.74 1.87 -2.41
N ASN A 199 -3.46 1.49 -2.38
CA ASN A 199 -2.93 0.50 -1.47
C ASN A 199 -2.14 1.10 -0.29
N TRP A 200 -2.09 2.43 -0.16
CA TRP A 200 -1.37 3.10 0.93
C TRP A 200 -1.86 2.72 2.33
N VAL A 201 -3.16 2.45 2.49
CA VAL A 201 -3.71 1.96 3.76
C VAL A 201 -3.10 0.62 4.13
N SER A 202 -3.03 -0.31 3.17
CA SER A 202 -2.40 -1.62 3.38
C SER A 202 -0.89 -1.47 3.59
N LEU A 203 -0.21 -0.61 2.83
CA LEU A 203 1.23 -0.37 2.99
C LEU A 203 1.56 0.20 4.38
N LYS A 204 0.84 1.23 4.84
CA LYS A 204 1.02 1.79 6.20
C LYS A 204 0.79 0.73 7.27
N SER A 205 -0.17 -0.16 7.07
CA SER A 205 -0.43 -1.25 8.00
C SER A 205 0.69 -2.30 8.06
N MET A 206 1.55 -2.42 7.04
CA MET A 206 2.76 -3.26 7.10
C MET A 206 3.86 -2.71 8.01
N PHE A 207 3.75 -1.44 8.43
CA PHE A 207 4.62 -0.83 9.43
C PHE A 207 3.92 -0.74 10.79
N ILE A 208 2.71 -0.18 10.81
CA ILE A 208 1.95 0.16 12.03
C ILE A 208 1.10 -1.02 12.55
N GLY A 209 0.71 -1.94 11.67
CA GLY A 209 -0.12 -3.10 11.97
C GLY A 209 -1.62 -2.88 11.88
N ARG A 210 -2.07 -1.63 11.99
CA ARG A 210 -3.49 -1.27 11.98
C ARG A 210 -3.88 -0.63 10.65
N ALA A 211 -5.08 -0.93 10.19
CA ALA A 211 -5.67 -0.39 8.96
C ALA A 211 -7.11 0.08 9.23
N LEU A 212 -7.56 1.06 8.44
CA LEU A 212 -8.96 1.43 8.33
C LEU A 212 -9.55 0.61 7.18
N GLU A 213 -10.52 -0.24 7.48
CA GLU A 213 -11.12 -1.17 6.51
C GLU A 213 -12.61 -0.90 6.37
N ARG A 214 -13.13 -1.10 5.16
CA ARG A 214 -14.57 -1.10 4.93
C ARG A 214 -15.20 -2.33 5.55
N VAL A 215 -16.34 -2.14 6.22
CA VAL A 215 -17.13 -3.24 6.78
C VAL A 215 -17.80 -4.03 5.66
N HIS A 216 -17.69 -5.35 5.72
CA HIS A 216 -18.35 -6.24 4.77
C HIS A 216 -19.85 -6.29 5.03
N ALA A 217 -20.66 -5.93 4.02
CA ALA A 217 -22.12 -6.05 4.08
C ALA A 217 -22.52 -7.53 3.84
N SER A 218 -22.74 -8.29 4.92
CA SER A 218 -23.12 -9.70 4.82
C SER A 218 -24.47 -9.89 4.08
N PRO A 219 -24.65 -10.96 3.26
CA PRO A 219 -25.90 -11.28 2.56
C PRO A 219 -27.10 -11.55 3.49
N TRP A 220 -26.86 -11.81 4.78
CA TRP A 220 -27.89 -12.02 5.80
C TRP A 220 -28.55 -10.73 6.30
N GLY A 221 -28.51 -9.67 5.49
CA GLY A 221 -29.08 -8.37 5.82
C GLY A 221 -28.37 -7.66 6.97
N TYR A 222 -28.58 -6.36 7.04
CA TYR A 222 -28.49 -5.64 8.31
C TYR A 222 -29.55 -6.25 9.25
N VAL A 223 -29.19 -7.29 9.97
CA VAL A 223 -29.96 -7.68 11.15
C VAL A 223 -29.78 -6.52 12.12
N SER A 224 -30.84 -5.72 12.23
CA SER A 224 -31.04 -4.74 13.29
C SER A 224 -30.47 -5.28 14.60
N ILE A 225 -29.43 -4.62 15.09
CA ILE A 225 -28.80 -4.97 16.36
C ILE A 225 -29.83 -4.66 17.46
N PRO A 226 -30.28 -5.64 18.26
CA PRO A 226 -30.91 -5.34 19.54
C PRO A 226 -29.80 -4.92 20.51
N THR A 227 -29.74 -3.62 20.78
CA THR A 227 -29.29 -2.99 22.04
C THR A 227 -28.23 -3.72 22.88
N ARG A 228 -26.97 -3.48 22.52
CA ARG A 228 -26.02 -2.76 23.40
C ARG A 228 -25.04 -1.94 22.55
N VAL A 229 -25.61 -1.14 21.67
CA VAL A 229 -25.00 0.10 21.22
C VAL A 229 -25.62 1.14 22.14
N GLU A 230 -24.83 2.02 22.74
CA GLU A 230 -25.41 3.23 23.32
C GLU A 230 -26.26 3.88 22.24
N THR A 231 -27.56 3.85 22.42
CA THR A 231 -28.49 4.59 21.59
C THR A 231 -28.12 6.04 21.76
N TYR A 232 -27.40 6.59 20.78
CA TYR A 232 -27.41 8.02 20.57
C TYR A 232 -28.82 8.36 20.06
N GLU A 233 -29.75 8.49 21.00
CA GLU A 233 -30.83 9.45 20.79
C GLU A 233 -30.14 10.80 20.62
N PRO A 234 -30.41 11.54 19.53
CA PRO A 234 -30.05 12.94 19.49
C PRO A 234 -30.96 13.62 20.52
N THR A 235 -30.55 13.54 21.78
CA THR A 235 -30.77 14.63 22.71
C THR A 235 -30.30 15.89 21.99
N LYS A 236 -30.85 17.04 22.35
CA LYS A 236 -30.36 18.35 21.93
C LYS A 236 -28.95 18.61 22.50
N ALA A 237 -28.03 17.67 22.28
CA ALA A 237 -26.62 17.83 22.49
C ALA A 237 -26.17 18.83 21.44
N GLU A 238 -25.77 20.00 21.94
CA GLU A 238 -24.95 20.93 21.20
C GLU A 238 -23.89 20.14 20.42
N VAL A 239 -23.74 20.46 19.14
CA VAL A 239 -22.68 19.94 18.28
C VAL A 239 -21.39 19.93 19.10
N PRO A 240 -20.79 18.76 19.38
CA PRO A 240 -19.58 18.72 20.18
C PRO A 240 -18.55 19.56 19.42
N GLN A 241 -18.12 20.68 20.01
CA GLN A 241 -16.97 21.38 19.49
C GLN A 241 -15.83 20.39 19.53
N VAL A 242 -15.29 20.07 18.35
CA VAL A 242 -14.11 19.23 18.24
C VAL A 242 -13.02 19.93 19.03
N GLU A 243 -12.70 19.41 20.23
CA GLU A 243 -11.50 19.84 20.96
C GLU A 243 -10.31 19.46 20.08
N ILE A 244 -9.76 20.47 19.42
CA ILE A 244 -8.51 20.37 18.68
C ILE A 244 -7.46 20.02 19.75
N PRO A 245 -6.79 18.86 19.67
CA PRO A 245 -5.73 18.51 20.61
C PRO A 245 -4.72 19.65 20.66
N GLU A 246 -4.28 20.07 21.85
CA GLU A 246 -3.20 21.05 21.98
C GLU A 246 -2.03 20.62 21.10
N GLU A 247 -1.59 21.53 20.22
CA GLU A 247 -0.51 21.25 19.29
C GLU A 247 0.72 20.76 20.08
N PRO A 248 1.31 19.61 19.72
CA PRO A 248 2.54 19.16 20.36
C PRO A 248 3.60 20.25 20.20
N ALA A 249 4.40 20.47 21.26
CA ALA A 249 5.46 21.48 21.29
C ALA A 249 6.25 21.49 19.96
N ARG A 250 6.18 22.62 19.25
CA ARG A 250 6.68 22.81 17.88
C ARG A 250 8.08 22.20 17.70
N GLN A 251 8.15 21.06 17.03
CA GLN A 251 9.43 20.54 16.53
C GLN A 251 9.87 21.43 15.36
N ARG A 252 11.14 21.86 15.39
CA ARG A 252 11.70 22.69 14.32
C ARG A 252 11.80 21.83 13.04
N ILE A 253 11.01 22.19 12.03
CA ILE A 253 10.95 21.48 10.74
C ILE A 253 12.20 21.80 9.89
N ILE A 254 12.67 23.04 9.93
CA ILE A 254 13.83 23.53 9.17
C ILE A 254 15.02 23.70 10.12
N PRO A 255 16.15 23.00 9.91
CA PRO A 255 17.40 23.22 10.65
C PRO A 255 17.82 24.70 10.67
N HIS A 256 18.76 25.08 11.54
CA HIS A 256 19.23 26.47 11.55
C HIS A 256 19.78 26.86 10.17
N ILE A 257 19.30 27.97 9.61
CA ILE A 257 19.78 28.51 8.34
C ILE A 257 21.07 29.28 8.64
N GLU A 258 22.19 28.84 8.06
CA GLU A 258 23.52 29.38 8.34
C GLU A 258 24.06 30.26 7.21
N ASN A 259 23.52 30.13 6.00
CA ASN A 259 23.97 30.88 4.83
C ASN A 259 22.83 31.14 3.83
N LEU A 260 23.10 32.04 2.88
CA LEU A 260 22.13 32.52 1.91
C LEU A 260 21.64 31.41 0.95
N ASP A 261 22.51 30.47 0.59
CA ASP A 261 22.14 29.33 -0.26
C ASP A 261 21.13 28.41 0.43
N GLN A 262 21.30 28.19 1.74
CA GLN A 262 20.32 27.44 2.55
C GLN A 262 18.98 28.19 2.64
N ALA A 263 18.99 29.52 2.74
CA ALA A 263 17.78 30.32 2.77
C ALA A 263 17.01 30.25 1.44
N ILE A 264 17.71 30.40 0.30
CA ILE A 264 17.11 30.31 -1.04
C ILE A 264 16.48 28.92 -1.24
N LYS A 265 17.22 27.86 -0.89
CA LYS A 265 16.75 26.49 -1.04
C LYS A 265 15.48 26.22 -0.22
N VAL A 266 15.39 26.76 1.00
CA VAL A 266 14.19 26.60 1.84
C VAL A 266 12.95 27.17 1.17
N GLU A 267 13.02 28.40 0.67
CA GLU A 267 11.87 29.06 0.03
C GLU A 267 11.47 28.34 -1.29
N GLU A 268 12.44 27.87 -2.08
CA GLU A 268 12.18 27.09 -3.31
C GLU A 268 11.62 25.68 -3.05
N ASP A 269 12.13 24.99 -2.02
CA ASP A 269 11.70 23.62 -1.68
C ASP A 269 10.26 23.62 -1.13
N VAL A 270 9.86 24.66 -0.39
CA VAL A 270 8.48 24.83 0.13
C VAL A 270 7.47 24.96 -1.02
N GLU A 271 7.81 25.71 -2.07
CA GLU A 271 6.98 25.85 -3.27
C GLU A 271 6.77 24.49 -3.95
N SER A 272 7.83 23.69 -4.12
CA SER A 272 7.76 22.42 -4.85
C SER A 272 7.10 21.26 -4.07
N ALA A 273 7.22 21.23 -2.74
CA ALA A 273 6.81 20.07 -1.94
C ALA A 273 5.32 20.05 -1.59
N TYR A 274 4.70 21.22 -1.37
CA TYR A 274 3.35 21.30 -0.80
C TYR A 274 2.30 21.85 -1.77
N HIS A 275 2.71 22.63 -2.78
CA HIS A 275 1.78 23.29 -3.69
C HIS A 275 0.86 22.30 -4.43
N GLY A 276 1.46 21.32 -5.12
CA GLY A 276 0.72 20.35 -5.92
C GLY A 276 -0.26 19.52 -5.09
N VAL A 277 0.20 19.02 -3.93
CA VAL A 277 -0.60 18.14 -3.06
C VAL A 277 -1.79 18.90 -2.46
N ILE A 278 -1.62 20.15 -2.04
CA ILE A 278 -2.69 20.92 -1.41
C ILE A 278 -3.71 21.40 -2.45
N GLU A 279 -3.28 21.95 -3.59
CA GLU A 279 -4.19 22.34 -4.69
C GLU A 279 -4.99 21.15 -5.22
N GLU A 280 -4.34 20.00 -5.41
CA GLU A 280 -4.98 18.77 -5.88
C GLU A 280 -6.05 18.29 -4.90
N ASN A 281 -5.74 18.24 -3.59
CA ASN A 281 -6.72 17.82 -2.57
C ASN A 281 -7.89 18.79 -2.42
N ILE A 282 -7.65 20.11 -2.48
CA ILE A 282 -8.72 21.12 -2.47
C ILE A 282 -9.61 20.94 -3.71
N SER A 283 -9.01 20.72 -4.88
CA SER A 283 -9.75 20.52 -6.13
C SER A 283 -10.58 19.23 -6.12
N TYR A 284 -10.04 18.14 -5.57
CA TYR A 284 -10.79 16.89 -5.40
C TYR A 284 -11.97 17.04 -4.43
N TRP A 285 -11.77 17.72 -3.31
CA TRP A 285 -12.86 17.97 -2.36
C TRP A 285 -13.92 18.88 -2.97
N TRP A 286 -13.52 19.91 -3.71
CA TRP A 286 -14.45 20.76 -4.45
C TRP A 286 -15.34 19.94 -5.40
N ALA A 287 -14.74 19.10 -6.24
CA ALA A 287 -15.48 18.24 -7.17
C ALA A 287 -16.45 17.30 -6.44
N LEU A 288 -16.05 16.78 -5.27
CA LEU A 288 -16.93 15.97 -4.42
C LEU A 288 -18.15 16.75 -3.93
N GLU A 289 -17.98 18.00 -3.48
CA GLU A 289 -19.10 18.83 -3.02
C GLU A 289 -20.04 19.20 -4.19
N GLU A 290 -19.51 19.44 -5.39
CA GLU A 290 -20.32 19.63 -6.61
C GLU A 290 -21.14 18.37 -6.95
N ASP A 291 -20.52 17.20 -6.92
CA ASP A 291 -21.20 15.92 -7.14
C ASP A 291 -22.30 15.66 -6.09
N VAL A 292 -22.07 16.06 -4.84
CA VAL A 292 -23.05 15.98 -3.75
C VAL A 292 -24.25 16.87 -4.04
N ILE A 293 -24.01 18.12 -4.44
CA ILE A 293 -25.07 19.08 -4.82
C ILE A 293 -25.91 18.52 -5.98
N ASP A 294 -25.28 18.02 -7.04
CA ASP A 294 -25.96 17.46 -8.20
C ASP A 294 -26.76 16.21 -7.86
N SER A 295 -26.18 15.32 -7.07
CA SER A 295 -26.82 14.08 -6.62
C SER A 295 -28.07 14.37 -5.78
N TYR A 296 -27.98 15.30 -4.83
CA TYR A 296 -29.12 15.64 -3.97
C TYR A 296 -30.17 16.49 -4.69
N ASN A 297 -29.78 17.36 -5.62
CA ASN A 297 -30.73 18.03 -6.51
C ASN A 297 -31.55 17.01 -7.33
N ASN A 298 -30.89 16.00 -7.87
CA ASN A 298 -31.55 14.93 -8.62
C ASN A 298 -32.46 14.05 -7.74
N MET A 299 -32.06 13.80 -6.49
CA MET A 299 -32.89 13.07 -5.52
C MET A 299 -34.11 13.89 -5.09
N MET A 300 -33.95 15.20 -4.90
CA MET A 300 -35.02 16.12 -4.52
C MET A 300 -36.11 16.20 -5.59
N LYS A 301 -35.75 16.12 -6.88
CA LYS A 301 -36.72 16.05 -7.99
C LYS A 301 -37.54 14.76 -8.03
N LYS A 302 -37.08 13.68 -7.38
CA LYS A 302 -37.69 12.34 -7.43
C LYS A 302 -38.49 12.00 -6.19
N THR A 303 -38.48 12.84 -5.16
CA THR A 303 -39.16 12.60 -3.90
C THR A 303 -40.27 13.62 -3.69
N ASP A 304 -41.44 13.17 -3.24
CA ASP A 304 -42.58 14.04 -2.92
C ASP A 304 -42.70 14.32 -1.41
N ASP A 305 -41.81 13.73 -0.59
CA ASP A 305 -41.79 13.94 0.86
C ASP A 305 -41.15 15.28 1.22
N GLU A 306 -41.96 16.21 1.73
CA GLU A 306 -41.55 17.57 2.08
C GLU A 306 -40.45 17.61 3.17
N LYS A 307 -40.46 16.67 4.12
CA LYS A 307 -39.41 16.57 5.14
C LYS A 307 -38.06 16.18 4.53
N THR A 308 -38.07 15.26 3.58
CA THR A 308 -36.88 14.86 2.82
C THR A 308 -36.37 16.00 1.95
N LYS A 309 -37.24 16.72 1.23
CA LYS A 309 -36.85 17.89 0.43
C LYS A 309 -36.19 18.99 1.28
N SER A 310 -36.79 19.31 2.43
CA SER A 310 -36.23 20.29 3.37
C SER A 310 -34.83 19.88 3.87
N THR A 311 -34.66 18.60 4.21
CA THR A 311 -33.37 18.08 4.68
C THR A 311 -32.31 18.11 3.58
N LEU A 312 -32.66 17.69 2.37
CA LEU A 312 -31.76 17.72 1.20
C LEU A 312 -31.35 19.15 0.84
N SER A 313 -32.30 20.10 0.90
CA SER A 313 -32.02 21.52 0.64
C SER A 313 -30.98 22.08 1.60
N ARG A 314 -31.06 21.73 2.89
CA ARG A 314 -30.07 22.17 3.87
C ARG A 314 -28.68 21.60 3.58
N ILE A 315 -28.59 20.32 3.20
CA ILE A 315 -27.31 19.69 2.88
C ILE A 315 -26.69 20.31 1.62
N ILE A 316 -27.50 20.60 0.60
CA ILE A 316 -27.05 21.31 -0.61
C ILE A 316 -26.47 22.67 -0.24
N GLU A 317 -27.13 23.41 0.66
CA GLU A 317 -26.65 24.70 1.11
C GLU A 317 -25.35 24.61 1.91
N ASP A 318 -25.25 23.64 2.83
CA ASP A 318 -24.00 23.38 3.56
C ASP A 318 -22.85 23.04 2.59
N SER A 319 -23.12 22.24 1.55
CA SER A 319 -22.13 21.88 0.52
C SER A 319 -21.66 23.10 -0.28
N ARG A 320 -22.56 24.06 -0.57
CA ARG A 320 -22.17 25.34 -1.20
C ARG A 320 -21.28 26.18 -0.29
N ASN A 321 -21.62 26.26 1.00
CA ASN A 321 -20.79 26.96 1.98
C ASN A 321 -19.39 26.32 2.11
N HIS A 322 -19.30 25.00 2.01
CA HIS A 322 -18.00 24.31 1.97
C HIS A 322 -17.19 24.68 0.72
N ILE A 323 -17.83 24.74 -0.45
CA ILE A 323 -17.17 25.18 -1.69
C ILE A 323 -16.61 26.60 -1.53
N GLU A 324 -17.37 27.54 -0.97
CA GLU A 324 -16.88 28.90 -0.69
C GLU A 324 -15.70 28.92 0.29
N ALA A 325 -15.74 28.08 1.33
CA ALA A 325 -14.63 27.95 2.27
C ALA A 325 -13.37 27.33 1.60
N LEU A 326 -13.55 26.33 0.75
CA LEU A 326 -12.48 25.73 -0.06
C LEU A 326 -11.87 26.77 -1.01
N GLU A 327 -12.68 27.65 -1.59
CA GLU A 327 -12.21 28.77 -2.41
C GLU A 327 -11.34 29.73 -1.62
N SER A 328 -11.82 30.17 -0.46
CA SER A 328 -11.09 31.09 0.41
C SER A 328 -9.76 30.49 0.88
N MET A 329 -9.73 29.19 1.20
CA MET A 329 -8.50 28.48 1.54
C MET A 329 -7.53 28.43 0.35
N ARG A 330 -8.03 28.12 -0.85
CA ARG A 330 -7.23 28.10 -2.09
C ARG A 330 -6.59 29.46 -2.36
N GLU A 331 -7.35 30.54 -2.24
CA GLU A 331 -6.84 31.90 -2.41
C GLU A 331 -5.77 32.26 -1.36
N SER A 332 -6.04 31.94 -0.09
CA SER A 332 -5.08 32.17 0.99
C SER A 332 -3.77 31.42 0.75
N PHE A 333 -3.87 30.17 0.31
CA PHE A 333 -2.72 29.34 0.00
C PHE A 333 -1.92 29.86 -1.21
N ARG A 334 -2.61 30.26 -2.29
CA ARG A 334 -1.97 30.91 -3.45
C ARG A 334 -1.23 32.19 -3.08
N LYS A 335 -1.80 32.98 -2.16
CA LYS A 335 -1.15 34.19 -1.66
C LYS A 335 0.14 33.86 -0.90
N MET A 336 0.12 32.86 -0.02
CA MET A 336 1.32 32.41 0.68
C MET A 336 2.40 31.98 -0.31
N LEU A 337 2.05 31.21 -1.34
CA LEU A 337 3.01 30.79 -2.37
C LEU A 337 3.61 31.95 -3.17
N ALA A 338 2.79 32.95 -3.52
CA ALA A 338 3.28 34.16 -4.17
C ALA A 338 4.20 34.99 -3.27
N ASP A 339 4.04 34.89 -1.94
CA ASP A 339 4.90 35.53 -0.97
C ASP A 339 6.25 34.80 -0.85
N GLU A 340 6.25 33.46 -0.79
CA GLU A 340 7.47 32.63 -0.76
C GLU A 340 8.30 32.75 -2.06
N ASP A 341 7.68 32.71 -3.24
CA ASP A 341 8.39 32.94 -4.53
C ASP A 341 9.04 34.34 -4.57
N ARG A 342 8.36 35.34 -4.01
CA ARG A 342 8.92 36.68 -3.87
C ARG A 342 10.11 36.70 -2.90
N HIS A 343 10.04 36.01 -1.76
CA HIS A 343 11.16 35.88 -0.83
C HIS A 343 12.37 35.20 -1.49
N ALA A 344 12.15 34.10 -2.20
CA ALA A 344 13.20 33.41 -2.96
C ALA A 344 13.88 34.35 -3.96
N LYS A 345 13.11 35.17 -4.68
CA LYS A 345 13.64 36.18 -5.61
C LYS A 345 14.46 37.27 -4.91
N MET A 346 14.01 37.75 -3.74
CA MET A 346 14.74 38.72 -2.94
C MET A 346 16.08 38.14 -2.44
N LEU A 347 16.09 36.91 -1.94
CA LEU A 347 17.30 36.25 -1.47
C LEU A 347 18.30 35.98 -2.61
N LYS A 348 17.81 35.58 -3.79
CA LYS A 348 18.65 35.44 -5.00
C LYS A 348 19.23 36.77 -5.50
N ALA A 349 18.56 37.89 -5.27
CA ALA A 349 19.10 39.20 -5.61
C ALA A 349 20.32 39.54 -4.73
N LEU A 350 20.22 39.24 -3.43
CA LEU A 350 21.31 39.41 -2.46
C LEU A 350 22.51 38.48 -2.72
N SER A 351 22.32 37.35 -3.40
CA SER A 351 23.41 36.42 -3.72
C SER A 351 24.20 36.82 -4.98
N ARG A 352 23.73 37.84 -5.71
CA ARG A 352 24.31 38.34 -6.96
C ARG A 352 25.07 39.66 -6.79
N GLU A 353 24.96 40.29 -5.62
CA GLU A 353 25.80 41.39 -5.14
C GLU A 353 27.01 40.84 -4.38
#